data_AF-A0A1T4PWF0-F1
#
_entry.id   AF-A0A1T4PWF0-F1
#
_cell.length_a   1.000
_cell.length_b   1.000
_cell.length_c   1.000
_cell.angle_alpha   90.00
_cell.angle_beta   90.00
_cell.angle_gamma   90.00
#
_symmetry.space_group_name_H-M   'P 1'
#
loop_
_entity.id
_entity.type
_entity.pdbx_description
1 polymer ?
#
loop_
_entity_poly.entity_id
_entity_poly.type
_entity_poly.pdbx_seq_one_letter_code
_entity_poly.pdbx_strand_id
1 'polypeptide(L)'
;MSAVVSLTDLISGREAGRDGYVRLDVTPDLWTALARSCAQGSVDLSALWADGGKVRMALNGDGQRVIVSLETDGGAYPSVAAIHAPAMRLERAARDLYGLRPVGLPDERAWLDHGRWPDSTAETRYTFLPVEGDDLHQIPVGPVHAGIIEPGHFRFTASGETVVRLEERLGYVHKGVERLMAGADIARGAKLAARISGDSTVAYGWAFAGAVEAALDWVVPPRGVMLRAVLAEIERLSHHISDVGAICNDASVITINARCMLQREDVLTVAKSCFGHRMMMDRIVPGGVAVDLSSEAVGRILELLDRLEETRAEILRVYDSMPSLQDRTVTTGIVKPDLARQFAAGGYVGRASGRAFDARKNFAYAPYDRLDFDLKTRSTGDVDGRLMVRMDEIVESTKMIRGLLHRLPAGPVRSDMPAARAGEGAALIEAFRGDVFMTVRLDEAGRLARAHARDASWFQWPLLEAAIEGNIVADFPLCNKSFNCSYSGHDL
;
A
#
# COMPACT_ATOMS: atom_id res chain seq x y z
N MET A 1 -20.44 -16.30 -24.38
CA MET A 1 -19.21 -15.49 -24.33
C MET A 1 -19.63 -14.06 -24.02
N SER A 2 -19.57 -13.61 -22.76
CA SER A 2 -19.91 -12.22 -22.41
C SER A 2 -18.65 -11.36 -22.49
N ALA A 3 -18.83 -10.16 -23.03
CA ALA A 3 -17.77 -9.26 -23.46
C ALA A 3 -16.89 -8.77 -22.29
N VAL A 4 -15.59 -8.76 -22.54
CA VAL A 4 -14.59 -8.01 -21.76
C VAL A 4 -14.90 -6.53 -21.90
N VAL A 5 -14.82 -5.78 -20.82
CA VAL A 5 -15.09 -4.33 -20.82
C VAL A 5 -13.75 -3.60 -20.82
N SER A 6 -13.46 -2.84 -21.87
CA SER A 6 -12.38 -1.84 -21.84
C SER A 6 -12.84 -0.63 -21.01
N LEU A 7 -11.97 -0.13 -20.13
CA LEU A 7 -12.26 1.08 -19.38
C LEU A 7 -12.34 2.31 -20.29
N THR A 8 -11.54 2.35 -21.36
CA THR A 8 -11.57 3.43 -22.36
C THR A 8 -12.95 3.53 -23.02
N ASP A 9 -13.51 2.39 -23.44
CA ASP A 9 -14.84 2.35 -24.04
C ASP A 9 -15.93 2.69 -23.02
N LEU A 10 -15.81 2.18 -21.80
CA LEU A 10 -16.76 2.41 -20.70
C LEU A 10 -16.93 3.91 -20.38
N ILE A 11 -15.83 4.67 -20.42
CA ILE A 11 -15.82 6.08 -20.04
C ILE A 11 -15.82 7.03 -21.23
N SER A 12 -15.96 6.53 -22.45
CA SER A 12 -15.97 7.36 -23.66
C SER A 12 -16.98 8.50 -23.55
N GLY A 13 -16.51 9.73 -23.75
CA GLY A 13 -17.32 10.96 -23.63
C GLY A 13 -17.59 11.42 -22.19
N ARG A 14 -16.92 10.86 -21.18
CA ARG A 14 -17.05 11.27 -19.77
C ARG A 14 -15.79 11.98 -19.29
N GLU A 15 -15.99 13.03 -18.52
CA GLU A 15 -14.88 13.77 -17.91
C GLU A 15 -14.48 13.14 -16.56
N ALA A 16 -13.17 13.03 -16.34
CA ALA A 16 -12.63 12.65 -15.04
C ALA A 16 -12.72 13.83 -14.06
N GLY A 17 -12.90 13.53 -12.77
CA GLY A 17 -12.75 14.53 -11.71
C GLY A 17 -11.32 15.06 -11.62
N ARG A 18 -11.08 16.07 -10.78
CA ARG A 18 -9.72 16.60 -10.53
C ARG A 18 -8.76 15.58 -9.94
N ASP A 19 -9.28 14.53 -9.31
CA ASP A 19 -8.52 13.37 -8.85
C ASP A 19 -8.14 12.39 -9.98
N GLY A 20 -8.63 12.64 -11.20
CA GLY A 20 -8.41 11.84 -12.38
C GLY A 20 -9.19 10.52 -12.39
N TYR A 21 -10.28 10.42 -11.61
CA TYR A 21 -11.21 9.29 -11.67
C TYR A 21 -12.51 9.70 -12.37
N VAL A 22 -12.99 8.84 -13.27
CA VAL A 22 -14.38 8.88 -13.74
C VAL A 22 -15.25 8.09 -12.76
N ARG A 23 -16.41 8.63 -12.38
CA ARG A 23 -17.34 7.99 -11.44
C ARG A 23 -18.63 7.57 -12.13
N LEU A 24 -19.06 6.33 -11.92
CA LEU A 24 -20.22 5.74 -12.59
C LEU A 24 -21.09 4.94 -11.62
N ASP A 25 -22.40 5.07 -11.72
CA ASP A 25 -23.33 4.06 -11.20
C ASP A 25 -23.50 2.96 -12.26
N VAL A 26 -23.46 1.70 -11.84
CA VAL A 26 -23.50 0.54 -12.75
C VAL A 26 -24.60 -0.45 -12.36
N THR A 27 -25.05 -1.23 -13.35
CA THR A 27 -25.97 -2.35 -13.13
C THR A 27 -25.22 -3.58 -12.61
N PRO A 28 -25.91 -4.56 -11.99
CA PRO A 28 -25.29 -5.84 -11.60
C PRO A 28 -24.59 -6.57 -12.75
N ASP A 29 -25.12 -6.49 -13.97
CA ASP A 29 -24.53 -7.11 -15.15
C ASP A 29 -23.19 -6.47 -15.52
N LEU A 30 -23.13 -5.13 -15.53
CA LEU A 30 -21.90 -4.40 -15.82
C LEU A 30 -20.86 -4.57 -14.69
N TRP A 31 -21.30 -4.57 -13.43
CA TRP A 31 -20.45 -4.90 -12.28
C TRP A 31 -19.77 -6.27 -12.45
N THR A 32 -20.56 -7.28 -12.82
CA THR A 32 -20.05 -8.64 -13.07
C THR A 32 -19.13 -8.71 -14.29
N ALA A 33 -19.41 -7.94 -15.35
CA ALA A 33 -18.55 -7.87 -16.54
C ALA A 33 -17.19 -7.21 -16.24
N LEU A 34 -17.16 -6.19 -15.36
CA LEU A 34 -15.93 -5.59 -14.88
C LEU A 34 -15.12 -6.58 -14.03
N ALA A 35 -15.76 -7.35 -13.14
CA ALA A 35 -15.10 -8.43 -12.39
C ALA A 35 -14.45 -9.48 -13.32
N ARG A 36 -15.10 -9.82 -14.44
CA ARG A 36 -14.52 -10.71 -15.47
C ARG A 36 -13.32 -10.08 -16.18
N SER A 37 -13.37 -8.78 -16.44
CA SER A 37 -12.27 -8.03 -17.04
C SER A 37 -11.05 -8.01 -16.10
N CYS A 38 -11.29 -7.92 -14.79
CA CYS A 38 -10.23 -8.11 -13.79
C CYS A 38 -9.66 -9.53 -13.80
N ALA A 39 -10.51 -10.56 -13.84
CA ALA A 39 -10.07 -11.95 -13.89
C ALA A 39 -9.24 -12.30 -15.15
N GLN A 40 -9.49 -11.61 -16.25
CA GLN A 40 -8.74 -11.77 -17.51
C GLN A 40 -7.47 -10.89 -17.57
N GLY A 41 -7.28 -10.00 -16.59
CA GLY A 41 -6.10 -9.14 -16.50
C GLY A 41 -6.09 -7.94 -17.45
N SER A 42 -7.25 -7.57 -18.02
CA SER A 42 -7.38 -6.33 -18.82
C SER A 42 -7.66 -5.09 -17.96
N VAL A 43 -8.08 -5.31 -16.71
CA VAL A 43 -8.37 -4.27 -15.72
C VAL A 43 -7.78 -4.69 -14.38
N ASP A 44 -7.18 -3.77 -13.66
CA ASP A 44 -6.66 -3.98 -12.31
C ASP A 44 -7.68 -3.53 -11.26
N LEU A 45 -8.01 -4.42 -10.32
CA LEU A 45 -8.77 -4.06 -9.13
C LEU A 45 -7.86 -3.26 -8.18
N SER A 46 -8.23 -2.02 -7.90
CA SER A 46 -7.45 -1.14 -7.03
C SER A 46 -8.04 -0.99 -5.64
N ALA A 47 -9.35 -1.05 -5.45
CA ALA A 47 -9.97 -1.08 -4.12
C ALA A 47 -11.43 -1.56 -4.24
N LEU A 48 -11.99 -2.09 -3.16
CA LEU A 48 -13.41 -2.43 -3.03
C LEU A 48 -13.88 -2.11 -1.62
N TRP A 49 -14.96 -1.34 -1.50
CA TRP A 49 -15.45 -0.90 -0.18
C TRP A 49 -16.96 -0.62 -0.16
N ALA A 50 -17.52 -0.57 1.04
CA ALA A 50 -18.90 -0.15 1.28
C ALA A 50 -19.01 1.37 1.47
N ASP A 51 -20.06 1.98 0.92
CA ASP A 51 -20.43 3.38 1.17
C ASP A 51 -21.96 3.51 1.24
N GLY A 52 -22.52 3.40 2.45
CA GLY A 52 -23.95 3.43 2.67
C GLY A 52 -24.65 2.24 2.01
N GLY A 53 -25.68 2.49 1.21
CA GLY A 53 -26.41 1.46 0.45
C GLY A 53 -25.66 0.92 -0.78
N LYS A 54 -24.46 1.43 -1.07
CA LYS A 54 -23.67 1.07 -2.24
C LYS A 54 -22.43 0.25 -1.87
N VAL A 55 -22.05 -0.63 -2.78
CA VAL A 55 -20.69 -1.17 -2.87
C VAL A 55 -19.97 -0.47 -4.01
N ARG A 56 -18.69 -0.14 -3.82
CA ARG A 56 -17.88 0.56 -4.82
C ARG A 56 -16.59 -0.20 -5.09
N MET A 57 -16.09 -0.11 -6.31
CA MET A 57 -14.73 -0.54 -6.65
C MET A 57 -13.99 0.51 -7.47
N ALA A 58 -12.71 0.70 -7.15
CA ALA A 58 -11.78 1.50 -7.94
C ALA A 58 -11.03 0.56 -8.88
N LEU A 59 -10.99 0.92 -10.16
CA LEU A 59 -10.44 0.13 -11.26
C LEU A 59 -9.45 0.95 -12.07
N ASN A 60 -8.38 0.31 -12.51
CA ASN A 60 -7.32 0.91 -13.30
C ASN A 60 -7.08 0.06 -14.57
N GLY A 61 -6.87 0.70 -15.72
CA GLY A 61 -6.67 -0.04 -16.98
C GLY A 61 -6.61 0.91 -18.17
N ASP A 62 -5.82 0.58 -19.18
CA ASP A 62 -5.63 1.43 -20.38
C ASP A 62 -5.19 2.89 -20.06
N GLY A 63 -4.45 3.10 -18.97
CA GLY A 63 -4.08 4.43 -18.48
C GLY A 63 -5.24 5.24 -17.87
N GLN A 64 -6.42 4.64 -17.75
CA GLN A 64 -7.62 5.23 -17.17
C GLN A 64 -7.83 4.74 -15.74
N ARG A 65 -8.56 5.54 -14.95
CA ARG A 65 -9.00 5.20 -13.61
C ARG A 65 -10.48 5.49 -13.43
N VAL A 66 -11.21 4.53 -12.87
CA VAL A 66 -12.66 4.57 -12.73
C VAL A 66 -13.06 4.13 -11.34
N ILE A 67 -14.03 4.82 -10.74
CA ILE A 67 -14.74 4.34 -9.55
C ILE A 67 -16.16 4.00 -10.00
N VAL A 68 -16.53 2.73 -9.90
CA VAL A 68 -17.91 2.29 -10.17
C VAL A 68 -18.63 2.01 -8.87
N SER A 69 -19.93 2.32 -8.85
CA SER A 69 -20.81 2.14 -7.70
C SER A 69 -22.00 1.28 -8.08
N LEU A 70 -22.29 0.28 -7.26
CA LEU A 70 -23.45 -0.59 -7.40
C LEU A 70 -24.34 -0.41 -6.17
N GLU A 71 -25.61 -0.07 -6.40
CA GLU A 71 -26.63 -0.11 -5.34
C GLU A 71 -26.86 -1.56 -4.90
N THR A 72 -26.87 -1.77 -3.59
CA THR A 72 -27.06 -3.10 -3.00
C THR A 72 -28.54 -3.36 -2.72
N ASP A 73 -28.97 -4.62 -2.81
CA ASP A 73 -30.31 -5.04 -2.42
C ASP A 73 -30.31 -5.43 -0.93
N GLY A 74 -30.57 -4.44 -0.07
CA GLY A 74 -30.52 -4.62 1.38
C GLY A 74 -29.16 -5.12 1.88
N GLY A 75 -28.08 -4.77 1.19
CA GLY A 75 -26.71 -5.24 1.42
C GLY A 75 -26.24 -6.33 0.46
N ALA A 76 -27.13 -7.00 -0.30
CA ALA A 76 -26.75 -8.04 -1.23
C ALA A 76 -26.26 -7.50 -2.59
N TYR A 77 -25.23 -8.12 -3.17
CA TYR A 77 -24.68 -7.79 -4.49
C TYR A 77 -23.88 -8.97 -5.08
N PRO A 78 -23.65 -9.04 -6.40
CA PRO A 78 -22.82 -10.10 -6.99
C PRO A 78 -21.36 -10.01 -6.53
N SER A 79 -20.84 -11.07 -5.91
CA SER A 79 -19.45 -11.13 -5.44
C SER A 79 -18.46 -10.98 -6.60
N VAL A 80 -17.51 -10.07 -6.45
CA VAL A 80 -16.35 -9.96 -7.33
C VAL A 80 -15.40 -11.13 -7.09
N ALA A 81 -15.24 -11.58 -5.85
CA ALA A 81 -14.35 -12.69 -5.48
C ALA A 81 -14.77 -14.04 -6.07
N ALA A 82 -16.05 -14.21 -6.42
CA ALA A 82 -16.55 -15.37 -7.16
C ALA A 82 -15.89 -15.54 -8.55
N ILE A 83 -15.34 -14.45 -9.11
CA ILE A 83 -14.75 -14.41 -10.45
C ILE A 83 -13.26 -14.01 -10.38
N HIS A 84 -12.90 -13.13 -9.45
CA HIS A 84 -11.58 -12.54 -9.31
C HIS A 84 -11.14 -12.59 -7.84
N ALA A 85 -10.38 -13.64 -7.50
CA ALA A 85 -9.94 -13.95 -6.13
C ALA A 85 -9.31 -12.78 -5.32
N PRO A 86 -8.57 -11.82 -5.93
CA PRO A 86 -8.02 -10.66 -5.20
C PRO A 86 -9.06 -9.81 -4.45
N ALA A 87 -10.35 -9.89 -4.80
CA ALA A 87 -11.41 -9.20 -4.08
C ALA A 87 -11.80 -9.86 -2.74
N MET A 88 -11.39 -11.11 -2.48
CA MET A 88 -11.92 -11.95 -1.41
C MET A 88 -11.75 -11.34 -0.02
N ARG A 89 -10.55 -10.90 0.35
CA ARG A 89 -10.29 -10.30 1.67
C ARG A 89 -11.03 -8.97 1.84
N LEU A 90 -11.11 -8.15 0.78
CA LEU A 90 -11.84 -6.88 0.77
C LEU A 90 -13.35 -7.10 0.99
N GLU A 91 -13.94 -8.07 0.28
CA GLU A 91 -15.36 -8.41 0.43
C GLU A 91 -15.67 -8.99 1.81
N ARG A 92 -14.80 -9.85 2.36
CA ARG A 92 -14.94 -10.35 3.75
C ARG A 92 -14.87 -9.21 4.77
N ALA A 93 -13.97 -8.25 4.61
CA ALA A 93 -13.90 -7.08 5.48
C ALA A 93 -15.15 -6.19 5.37
N ALA A 94 -15.68 -6.00 4.16
CA ALA A 94 -16.91 -5.24 3.95
C ALA A 94 -18.14 -5.93 4.59
N ARG A 95 -18.17 -7.26 4.63
CA ARG A 95 -19.18 -8.03 5.38
C ARG A 95 -19.08 -7.74 6.88
N ASP A 96 -17.90 -7.88 7.45
CA ASP A 96 -17.68 -7.69 8.89
C ASP A 96 -18.00 -6.26 9.35
N LEU A 97 -17.54 -5.25 8.60
CA LEU A 97 -17.66 -3.85 9.01
C LEU A 97 -19.01 -3.21 8.70
N TYR A 98 -19.65 -3.62 7.60
CA TYR A 98 -20.82 -2.92 7.05
C TYR A 98 -22.02 -3.83 6.79
N GLY A 99 -21.93 -5.13 7.09
CA GLY A 99 -23.04 -6.06 6.93
C GLY A 99 -23.44 -6.31 5.48
N LEU A 100 -22.55 -6.01 4.51
CA LEU A 100 -22.79 -6.36 3.12
C LEU A 100 -22.89 -7.89 2.95
N ARG A 101 -23.55 -8.34 1.87
CA ARG A 101 -23.79 -9.77 1.57
C ARG A 101 -23.41 -10.08 0.11
N PRO A 102 -22.12 -10.21 -0.21
CA PRO A 102 -21.66 -10.62 -1.54
C PRO A 102 -22.18 -12.03 -1.86
N VAL A 103 -23.06 -12.12 -2.86
CA VAL A 103 -23.70 -13.36 -3.31
C VAL A 103 -22.69 -14.17 -4.11
N GLY A 104 -22.42 -15.41 -3.66
CA GLY A 104 -21.44 -16.31 -4.27
C GLY A 104 -20.01 -16.13 -3.76
N LEU A 105 -19.80 -15.41 -2.66
CA LEU A 105 -18.48 -15.26 -2.04
C LEU A 105 -17.88 -16.63 -1.69
N PRO A 106 -16.69 -17.00 -2.21
CA PRO A 106 -16.13 -18.34 -1.99
C PRO A 106 -15.76 -18.66 -0.54
N ASP A 107 -15.39 -17.65 0.25
CA ASP A 107 -15.00 -17.80 1.65
C ASP A 107 -15.76 -16.78 2.51
N GLU A 108 -16.73 -17.28 3.27
CA GLU A 108 -17.61 -16.49 4.12
C GLU A 108 -17.13 -16.40 5.58
N ARG A 109 -15.96 -16.94 5.93
CA ARG A 109 -15.43 -16.81 7.29
C ARG A 109 -15.22 -15.34 7.62
N ALA A 110 -15.52 -14.92 8.86
CA ALA A 110 -15.22 -13.56 9.32
C ALA A 110 -13.73 -13.22 9.09
N TRP A 111 -13.39 -11.96 8.83
CA TRP A 111 -12.02 -11.49 8.56
C TRP A 111 -11.45 -10.62 9.69
N LEU A 112 -12.08 -9.48 9.99
CA LEU A 112 -11.64 -8.52 11.00
C LEU A 112 -12.23 -8.82 12.37
N ASP A 113 -13.45 -9.35 12.43
CA ASP A 113 -14.05 -9.73 13.71
C ASP A 113 -13.51 -11.10 14.16
N HIS A 114 -12.90 -11.11 15.35
CA HIS A 114 -12.31 -12.30 15.97
C HIS A 114 -13.25 -12.91 17.04
N GLY A 115 -14.55 -12.65 16.94
CA GLY A 115 -15.52 -13.11 17.94
C GLY A 115 -15.53 -12.25 19.20
N ARG A 116 -15.09 -10.99 19.09
CA ARG A 116 -14.81 -10.11 20.26
C ARG A 116 -15.55 -8.78 20.22
N TRP A 117 -16.19 -8.43 19.11
CA TRP A 117 -16.96 -7.20 19.00
C TRP A 117 -18.30 -7.32 19.78
N PRO A 118 -18.88 -6.19 20.25
CA PRO A 118 -20.09 -6.21 21.09
C PRO A 118 -21.28 -6.99 20.51
N ASP A 119 -21.46 -6.95 19.19
CA ASP A 119 -22.53 -7.64 18.46
C ASP A 119 -21.99 -8.73 17.51
N SER A 120 -20.86 -9.32 17.88
CA SER A 120 -20.17 -10.31 17.05
C SER A 120 -21.04 -11.54 16.80
N THR A 121 -21.14 -11.92 15.53
CA THR A 121 -21.66 -13.24 15.10
C THR A 121 -20.54 -14.16 14.63
N ALA A 122 -19.28 -13.70 14.69
CA ALA A 122 -18.13 -14.44 14.24
C ALA A 122 -17.79 -15.59 15.20
N GLU A 123 -17.35 -16.71 14.63
CA GLU A 123 -16.84 -17.82 15.44
C GLU A 123 -15.60 -17.40 16.22
N THR A 124 -15.54 -17.76 17.51
CA THR A 124 -14.40 -17.43 18.38
C THR A 124 -13.15 -18.25 18.05
N ARG A 125 -13.30 -19.41 17.37
CA ARG A 125 -12.21 -20.25 16.91
C ARG A 125 -12.15 -20.22 15.39
N TYR A 126 -11.12 -19.57 14.85
CA TYR A 126 -10.88 -19.54 13.41
C TYR A 126 -10.44 -20.93 12.91
N THR A 127 -11.20 -21.50 11.97
CA THR A 127 -10.87 -22.75 11.30
C THR A 127 -10.03 -22.46 10.06
N PHE A 128 -8.74 -22.83 10.12
CA PHE A 128 -7.83 -22.74 8.98
C PHE A 128 -8.15 -23.80 7.93
N LEU A 129 -7.84 -23.51 6.67
CA LEU A 129 -8.11 -24.36 5.54
C LEU A 129 -7.31 -25.66 5.66
N PRO A 130 -7.99 -26.82 5.57
CA PRO A 130 -7.32 -28.10 5.68
C PRO A 130 -6.42 -28.35 4.46
N VAL A 131 -5.40 -29.17 4.66
CA VAL A 131 -4.60 -29.78 3.60
C VAL A 131 -4.57 -31.28 3.89
N GLU A 132 -4.91 -32.08 2.89
CA GLU A 132 -4.86 -33.53 2.96
C GLU A 132 -3.53 -34.04 2.38
N GLY A 133 -2.88 -34.95 3.09
CA GLY A 133 -1.62 -35.54 2.69
C GLY A 133 -0.98 -36.32 3.84
N ASP A 134 -0.11 -37.26 3.50
CA ASP A 134 0.65 -38.04 4.47
C ASP A 134 1.71 -37.16 5.16
N ASP A 135 1.99 -37.40 6.43
CA ASP A 135 3.04 -36.74 7.23
C ASP A 135 2.97 -35.20 7.30
N LEU A 136 1.79 -34.62 7.06
CA LEU A 136 1.56 -33.19 7.24
C LEU A 136 1.38 -32.82 8.71
N HIS A 137 2.02 -31.73 9.12
CA HIS A 137 1.81 -31.12 10.42
C HIS A 137 1.64 -29.61 10.32
N GLN A 138 1.01 -29.03 11.33
CA GLN A 138 0.73 -27.60 11.37
C GLN A 138 1.59 -26.86 12.38
N ILE A 139 2.18 -25.74 11.95
CA ILE A 139 3.01 -24.88 12.80
C ILE A 139 2.29 -23.53 12.94
N PRO A 140 1.85 -23.14 14.15
CA PRO A 140 1.35 -21.81 14.42
C PRO A 140 2.48 -20.82 14.71
N VAL A 141 2.43 -19.64 14.11
CA VAL A 141 3.28 -18.50 14.48
C VAL A 141 2.40 -17.27 14.72
N GLY A 142 2.58 -16.58 15.85
CA GLY A 142 1.75 -15.43 16.23
C GLY A 142 0.40 -15.79 16.87
N PRO A 143 -0.46 -14.82 17.21
CA PRO A 143 -0.30 -13.37 17.00
C PRO A 143 0.70 -12.71 17.97
N VAL A 144 1.10 -13.43 19.03
CA VAL A 144 2.21 -13.03 19.90
C VAL A 144 3.49 -13.65 19.34
N HIS A 145 4.46 -12.82 19.02
CA HIS A 145 5.73 -13.23 18.42
C HIS A 145 6.92 -12.82 19.30
N ALA A 146 8.01 -13.58 19.26
CA ALA A 146 9.20 -13.33 20.08
C ALA A 146 9.99 -12.09 19.61
N GLY A 147 9.95 -11.77 18.31
CA GLY A 147 10.52 -10.57 17.72
C GLY A 147 9.55 -9.38 17.73
N ILE A 148 10.09 -8.17 17.48
CA ILE A 148 9.31 -6.93 17.39
C ILE A 148 8.65 -6.83 16.01
N ILE A 149 7.42 -7.31 15.91
CA ILE A 149 6.55 -7.20 14.73
C ILE A 149 5.11 -6.87 15.16
N GLU A 150 4.30 -6.35 14.23
CA GLU A 150 2.87 -6.18 14.49
C GLU A 150 2.16 -7.56 14.59
N PRO A 151 1.08 -7.66 15.39
CA PRO A 151 0.32 -8.90 15.54
C PRO A 151 -0.30 -9.43 14.24
N GLY A 152 0.08 -10.64 13.85
CA GLY A 152 -0.60 -11.45 12.85
C GLY A 152 -0.35 -12.93 13.10
N HIS A 153 -1.29 -13.79 12.72
CA HIS A 153 -1.18 -15.23 12.92
C HIS A 153 -0.95 -15.93 11.58
N PHE A 154 0.10 -16.73 11.52
CA PHE A 154 0.52 -17.47 10.34
C PHE A 154 0.38 -18.96 10.63
N ARG A 155 -0.47 -19.64 9.88
CA ARG A 155 -0.65 -21.09 9.96
C ARG A 155 0.07 -21.76 8.81
N PHE A 156 1.19 -22.40 9.11
CA PHE A 156 1.87 -23.25 8.15
C PHE A 156 1.29 -24.66 8.21
N THR A 157 1.14 -25.28 7.05
CA THR A 157 1.07 -26.73 6.91
C THR A 157 2.32 -27.18 6.16
N ALA A 158 3.09 -28.10 6.76
CA ALA A 158 4.39 -28.50 6.26
C ALA A 158 4.53 -30.03 6.20
N SER A 159 5.32 -30.50 5.22
CA SER A 159 5.81 -31.86 5.10
C SER A 159 7.30 -31.85 5.40
N GLY A 160 7.70 -32.35 6.58
CA GLY A 160 9.04 -32.07 7.11
C GLY A 160 9.26 -30.56 7.26
N GLU A 161 10.26 -30.00 6.60
CA GLU A 161 10.49 -28.55 6.62
C GLU A 161 9.81 -27.81 5.46
N THR A 162 9.36 -28.51 4.42
CA THR A 162 8.79 -27.88 3.22
C THR A 162 7.37 -27.39 3.48
N VAL A 163 7.13 -26.11 3.26
CA VAL A 163 5.82 -25.48 3.38
C VAL A 163 4.95 -25.90 2.20
N VAL A 164 3.83 -26.56 2.50
CA VAL A 164 2.80 -26.93 1.53
C VAL A 164 1.74 -25.85 1.44
N ARG A 165 1.46 -25.16 2.55
CA ARG A 165 0.49 -24.08 2.61
C ARG A 165 0.81 -23.10 3.73
N LEU A 166 0.61 -21.82 3.46
CA LEU A 166 0.45 -20.78 4.46
C LEU A 166 -0.96 -20.23 4.38
N GLU A 167 -1.62 -20.09 5.53
CA GLU A 167 -2.80 -19.22 5.66
C GLU A 167 -2.56 -18.18 6.75
N GLU A 168 -2.77 -16.93 6.39
CA GLU A 168 -2.63 -15.78 7.27
C GLU A 168 -3.99 -15.42 7.89
N ARG A 169 -3.98 -15.22 9.20
CA ARG A 169 -5.08 -14.60 9.93
C ARG A 169 -4.61 -13.25 10.48
N LEU A 170 -5.17 -12.19 9.93
CA LEU A 170 -4.93 -10.79 10.32
C LEU A 170 -6.17 -10.24 11.05
N GLY A 171 -6.29 -8.93 11.23
CA GLY A 171 -7.37 -8.24 11.95
C GLY A 171 -7.05 -7.89 13.41
N TYR A 172 -5.89 -8.30 13.93
CA TYR A 172 -5.51 -8.08 15.34
C TYR A 172 -5.20 -6.63 15.68
N VAL A 173 -4.84 -5.81 14.68
CA VAL A 173 -4.54 -4.39 14.87
C VAL A 173 -5.62 -3.49 14.30
N HIS A 174 -6.84 -4.01 14.12
CA HIS A 174 -7.97 -3.20 13.69
C HIS A 174 -8.30 -2.10 14.69
N LYS A 175 -8.26 -0.85 14.23
CA LYS A 175 -8.42 0.37 15.05
C LYS A 175 -9.77 1.07 14.82
N GLY A 176 -10.58 0.60 13.87
CA GLY A 176 -11.82 1.28 13.48
C GLY A 176 -11.59 2.68 12.90
N VAL A 177 -10.51 2.87 12.12
CA VAL A 177 -10.08 4.21 11.68
C VAL A 177 -11.15 4.88 10.83
N GLU A 178 -11.79 4.16 9.92
CA GLU A 178 -12.87 4.70 9.09
C GLU A 178 -14.07 5.17 9.93
N ARG A 179 -14.42 4.43 10.98
CA ARG A 179 -15.48 4.81 11.93
C ARG A 179 -15.09 6.04 12.74
N LEU A 180 -13.83 6.16 13.15
CA LEU A 180 -13.31 7.35 13.84
C LEU A 180 -13.28 8.60 12.96
N MET A 181 -13.14 8.42 11.64
CA MET A 181 -13.19 9.51 10.67
C MET A 181 -14.62 9.97 10.39
N ALA A 182 -15.63 9.10 10.47
CA ALA A 182 -17.02 9.48 10.23
C ALA A 182 -17.49 10.60 11.18
N GLY A 183 -17.95 11.71 10.61
CA GLY A 183 -18.38 12.93 11.31
C GLY A 183 -17.25 13.83 11.82
N ALA A 184 -15.99 13.42 11.66
CA ALA A 184 -14.84 14.22 12.08
C ALA A 184 -14.61 15.40 11.13
N ASP A 185 -13.99 16.46 11.64
CA ASP A 185 -13.47 17.54 10.79
C ASP A 185 -12.22 17.10 10.01
N ILE A 186 -11.88 17.85 8.96
CA ILE A 186 -10.76 17.56 8.06
C ILE A 186 -9.42 17.48 8.80
N ALA A 187 -9.20 18.33 9.82
CA ALA A 187 -7.95 18.36 10.57
C ALA A 187 -7.78 17.10 11.43
N ARG A 188 -8.86 16.63 12.06
CA ARG A 188 -8.90 15.38 12.80
C ARG A 188 -8.74 14.19 11.86
N GLY A 189 -9.41 14.20 10.72
CA GLY A 189 -9.25 13.20 9.66
C GLY A 189 -7.80 13.04 9.19
N ALA A 190 -7.12 14.16 8.91
CA ALA A 190 -5.72 14.16 8.50
C ALA A 190 -4.81 13.47 9.53
N LYS A 191 -5.02 13.76 10.83
CA LYS A 191 -4.27 13.12 11.91
C LYS A 191 -4.54 11.61 11.99
N LEU A 192 -5.78 11.19 11.81
CA LEU A 192 -6.14 9.77 11.82
C LEU A 192 -5.52 9.04 10.62
N ALA A 193 -5.58 9.62 9.42
CA ALA A 193 -5.03 9.05 8.20
C ALA A 193 -3.52 8.83 8.32
N ALA A 194 -2.77 9.85 8.77
CA ALA A 194 -1.33 9.77 8.98
C ALA A 194 -0.91 8.71 10.03
N ARG A 195 -1.85 8.12 10.77
CA ARG A 195 -1.61 7.08 11.80
C ARG A 195 -2.21 5.72 11.43
N ILE A 196 -2.62 5.56 10.16
CA ILE A 196 -3.02 4.26 9.61
C ILE A 196 -1.85 3.29 9.67
N SER A 197 -0.70 3.65 9.07
CA SER A 197 0.54 2.87 9.11
C SER A 197 1.70 3.76 9.54
N GLY A 198 2.42 3.40 10.60
CA GLY A 198 3.46 4.24 11.20
C GLY A 198 4.70 4.44 10.31
N ASP A 199 4.90 3.56 9.35
CA ASP A 199 5.98 3.56 8.35
C ASP A 199 5.57 4.19 7.01
N SER A 200 4.32 4.63 6.86
CA SER A 200 3.82 5.29 5.64
C SER A 200 2.99 6.54 5.97
N THR A 201 3.37 7.24 7.04
CA THR A 201 2.63 8.39 7.57
C THR A 201 2.54 9.54 6.57
N VAL A 202 3.60 9.80 5.81
CA VAL A 202 3.63 10.82 4.76
C VAL A 202 2.72 10.39 3.61
N ALA A 203 2.84 9.14 3.14
CA ALA A 203 2.02 8.64 2.05
C ALA A 203 0.52 8.65 2.37
N TYR A 204 0.11 8.17 3.56
CA TYR A 204 -1.29 8.24 4.00
C TYR A 204 -1.77 9.67 4.23
N GLY A 205 -0.92 10.53 4.82
CA GLY A 205 -1.23 11.95 4.98
C GLY A 205 -1.47 12.64 3.64
N TRP A 206 -0.68 12.32 2.61
CA TRP A 206 -0.86 12.83 1.26
C TRP A 206 -2.07 12.23 0.56
N ALA A 207 -2.33 10.92 0.68
CA ALA A 207 -3.52 10.31 0.11
C ALA A 207 -4.80 10.97 0.66
N PHE A 208 -4.87 11.20 1.98
CA PHE A 208 -5.97 11.92 2.59
C PHE A 208 -6.06 13.37 2.11
N ALA A 209 -4.94 14.10 2.15
CA ALA A 209 -4.92 15.50 1.73
C ALA A 209 -5.34 15.67 0.27
N GLY A 210 -4.83 14.83 -0.64
CA GLY A 210 -5.16 14.84 -2.06
C GLY A 210 -6.63 14.51 -2.31
N ALA A 211 -7.21 13.56 -1.59
CA ALA A 211 -8.63 13.23 -1.70
C ALA A 211 -9.52 14.39 -1.23
N VAL A 212 -9.20 15.02 -0.10
CA VAL A 212 -9.91 16.22 0.39
C VAL A 212 -9.75 17.41 -0.55
N GLU A 213 -8.55 17.61 -1.10
CA GLU A 213 -8.26 18.70 -2.03
C GLU A 213 -9.04 18.56 -3.32
N ALA A 214 -9.14 17.33 -3.86
CA ALA A 214 -9.99 17.04 -5.00
C ALA A 214 -11.48 17.30 -4.67
N ALA A 215 -11.96 16.87 -3.49
CA ALA A 215 -13.35 17.07 -3.08
C ALA A 215 -13.73 18.56 -2.95
N LEU A 216 -12.79 19.41 -2.54
CA LEU A 216 -13.02 20.84 -2.28
C LEU A 216 -12.50 21.79 -3.37
N ASP A 217 -12.00 21.26 -4.48
CA ASP A 217 -11.30 22.05 -5.50
C ASP A 217 -10.14 22.89 -4.91
N TRP A 218 -9.52 22.40 -3.83
CA TRP A 218 -8.53 23.13 -3.04
C TRP A 218 -7.18 23.14 -3.75
N VAL A 219 -6.76 24.33 -4.19
CA VAL A 219 -5.48 24.52 -4.87
C VAL A 219 -4.33 24.60 -3.86
N VAL A 220 -3.37 23.69 -4.00
CA VAL A 220 -2.14 23.65 -3.20
C VAL A 220 -1.05 24.49 -3.86
N PRO A 221 -0.30 25.32 -3.12
CA PRO A 221 0.82 26.07 -3.68
C PRO A 221 1.91 25.16 -4.29
N PRO A 222 2.57 25.56 -5.40
CA PRO A 222 3.62 24.75 -6.04
C PRO A 222 4.77 24.34 -5.09
N ARG A 223 5.17 25.23 -4.18
CA ARG A 223 6.19 24.91 -3.16
C ARG A 223 5.71 23.82 -2.21
N GLY A 224 4.46 23.91 -1.75
CA GLY A 224 3.82 22.89 -0.93
C GLY A 224 3.83 21.53 -1.63
N VAL A 225 3.40 21.47 -2.89
CA VAL A 225 3.41 20.24 -3.71
C VAL A 225 4.80 19.63 -3.81
N MET A 226 5.84 20.42 -4.09
CA MET A 226 7.22 19.90 -4.17
C MET A 226 7.73 19.40 -2.82
N LEU A 227 7.41 20.09 -1.72
CA LEU A 227 7.78 19.64 -0.37
C LEU A 227 7.12 18.32 0.01
N ARG A 228 5.90 18.03 -0.47
CA ARG A 228 5.27 16.71 -0.28
C ARG A 228 6.09 15.59 -0.91
N ALA A 229 6.59 15.80 -2.14
CA ALA A 229 7.45 14.84 -2.81
C ALA A 229 8.78 14.65 -2.08
N VAL A 230 9.40 15.73 -1.58
CA VAL A 230 10.63 15.62 -0.75
C VAL A 230 10.37 14.79 0.51
N LEU A 231 9.28 15.05 1.24
CA LEU A 231 8.89 14.28 2.42
C LEU A 231 8.65 12.80 2.08
N ALA A 232 7.95 12.52 0.97
CA ALA A 232 7.62 11.17 0.55
C ALA A 232 8.85 10.36 0.12
N GLU A 233 9.80 10.99 -0.59
CA GLU A 233 11.05 10.33 -0.97
C GLU A 233 11.99 10.13 0.23
N ILE A 234 11.99 11.02 1.23
CA ILE A 234 12.73 10.80 2.50
C ILE A 234 12.12 9.64 3.30
N GLU A 235 10.78 9.54 3.36
CA GLU A 235 10.10 8.39 3.96
C GLU A 235 10.48 7.09 3.22
N ARG A 236 10.51 7.13 1.88
CA ARG A 236 10.92 6.01 1.05
C ARG A 236 12.36 5.57 1.31
N LEU A 237 13.30 6.51 1.35
CA LEU A 237 14.71 6.23 1.68
C LEU A 237 14.84 5.54 3.05
N SER A 238 14.19 6.10 4.08
CA SER A 238 14.26 5.56 5.45
C SER A 238 13.86 4.08 5.50
N HIS A 239 12.79 3.71 4.79
CA HIS A 239 12.25 2.36 4.83
C HIS A 239 12.95 1.38 3.88
N HIS A 240 13.34 1.80 2.67
CA HIS A 240 14.13 0.94 1.80
C HIS A 240 15.49 0.59 2.39
N ILE A 241 16.19 1.57 2.99
CA ILE A 241 17.46 1.32 3.68
C ILE A 241 17.23 0.32 4.82
N SER A 242 16.18 0.55 5.63
CA SER A 242 15.82 -0.35 6.73
C SER A 242 15.57 -1.78 6.26
N ASP A 243 14.80 -1.93 5.19
CA ASP A 243 14.38 -3.23 4.67
C ASP A 243 15.55 -3.99 4.05
N VAL A 244 16.45 -3.33 3.33
CA VAL A 244 17.68 -3.95 2.82
C VAL A 244 18.49 -4.56 3.97
N GLY A 245 18.67 -3.79 5.06
CA GLY A 245 19.39 -4.26 6.24
C GLY A 245 18.70 -5.46 6.91
N ALA A 246 17.39 -5.36 7.11
CA ALA A 246 16.60 -6.38 7.79
C ALA A 246 16.47 -7.68 6.98
N ILE A 247 16.34 -7.62 5.64
CA ILE A 247 16.35 -8.82 4.80
C ILE A 247 17.71 -9.55 4.95
N CYS A 248 18.82 -8.81 4.92
CA CYS A 248 20.14 -9.40 5.14
C CYS A 248 20.29 -9.99 6.56
N ASN A 249 19.68 -9.34 7.57
CA ASN A 249 19.67 -9.83 8.95
C ASN A 249 18.95 -11.18 9.09
N ASP A 250 17.85 -11.37 8.37
CA ASP A 250 17.07 -12.62 8.43
C ASP A 250 17.82 -13.80 7.77
N ALA A 251 18.82 -13.48 6.95
CA ALA A 251 19.85 -14.43 6.48
C ALA A 251 21.15 -14.37 7.32
N SER A 252 21.10 -13.85 8.55
CA SER A 252 22.19 -13.77 9.53
C SER A 252 23.38 -12.86 9.18
N VAL A 253 23.22 -11.93 8.22
CA VAL A 253 24.26 -10.96 7.84
C VAL A 253 24.10 -9.64 8.61
N ILE A 254 24.54 -9.67 9.87
CA ILE A 254 24.37 -8.57 10.82
C ILE A 254 25.13 -7.30 10.41
N THR A 255 26.27 -7.42 9.72
CA THR A 255 27.11 -6.27 9.34
C THR A 255 26.38 -5.33 8.37
N ILE A 256 25.67 -5.87 7.38
CA ILE A 256 24.85 -5.05 6.47
C ILE A 256 23.72 -4.38 7.26
N ASN A 257 23.03 -5.15 8.10
CA ASN A 257 21.95 -4.63 8.93
C ASN A 257 22.39 -3.45 9.80
N ALA A 258 23.49 -3.59 10.55
CA ALA A 258 24.01 -2.55 11.42
C ALA A 258 24.29 -1.25 10.66
N ARG A 259 24.87 -1.35 9.45
CA ARG A 259 25.15 -0.19 8.58
C ARG A 259 23.88 0.49 8.11
N CYS A 260 22.92 -0.29 7.60
CA CYS A 260 21.62 0.23 7.20
C CYS A 260 20.88 0.90 8.36
N MET A 261 20.96 0.34 9.58
CA MET A 261 20.33 0.93 10.76
C MET A 261 20.95 2.29 11.13
N LEU A 262 22.27 2.44 11.03
CA LEU A 262 22.95 3.72 11.23
C LEU A 262 22.54 4.74 10.16
N GLN A 263 22.51 4.35 8.88
CA GLN A 263 22.05 5.23 7.81
C GLN A 263 20.59 5.65 7.98
N ARG A 264 19.72 4.74 8.40
CA ARG A 264 18.33 5.06 8.71
C ARG A 264 18.25 6.07 9.84
N GLU A 265 19.08 5.93 10.88
CA GLU A 265 19.14 6.89 11.98
C GLU A 265 19.57 8.28 11.51
N ASP A 266 20.53 8.39 10.59
CA ASP A 266 20.91 9.65 9.96
C ASP A 266 19.73 10.29 9.22
N VAL A 267 18.97 9.49 8.44
CA VAL A 267 17.77 9.96 7.74
C VAL A 267 16.74 10.50 8.75
N LEU A 268 16.46 9.77 9.83
CA LEU A 268 15.49 10.17 10.85
C LEU A 268 15.94 11.41 11.65
N THR A 269 17.24 11.57 11.86
CA THR A 269 17.83 12.73 12.53
C THR A 269 17.71 13.98 11.67
N VAL A 270 18.01 13.86 10.37
CA VAL A 270 17.80 14.95 9.40
C VAL A 270 16.31 15.27 9.26
N ALA A 271 15.43 14.27 9.17
CA ALA A 271 13.99 14.49 9.14
C ALA A 271 13.51 15.28 10.38
N LYS A 272 14.02 14.93 11.58
CA LYS A 272 13.72 15.69 12.81
C LYS A 272 14.23 17.13 12.76
N SER A 273 15.46 17.37 12.30
CA SER A 273 16.02 18.72 12.28
C SER A 273 15.36 19.61 11.21
N CYS A 274 15.03 19.05 10.05
CA CYS A 274 14.45 19.79 8.92
C CYS A 274 12.93 19.97 9.05
N PHE A 275 12.20 19.00 9.59
CA PHE A 275 10.73 19.01 9.63
C PHE A 275 10.16 18.98 11.06
N GLY A 276 11.00 18.88 12.09
CA GLY A 276 10.57 18.86 13.49
C GLY A 276 10.02 17.51 13.97
N HIS A 277 10.05 16.46 13.16
CA HIS A 277 9.57 15.13 13.55
C HIS A 277 10.34 14.01 12.84
N ARG A 278 10.79 12.99 13.59
CA ARG A 278 11.62 11.89 13.07
C ARG A 278 10.94 11.10 11.94
N MET A 279 9.66 10.77 12.14
CA MET A 279 8.85 10.08 11.14
C MET A 279 8.03 11.06 10.27
N MET A 280 8.22 12.38 10.40
CA MET A 280 7.46 13.37 9.63
C MET A 280 5.93 13.29 9.77
N MET A 281 5.43 12.81 10.93
CA MET A 281 4.00 12.81 11.24
C MET A 281 3.43 14.24 11.23
N ASP A 282 2.22 14.36 10.70
CA ASP A 282 1.47 15.61 10.58
C ASP A 282 2.18 16.71 9.76
N ARG A 283 3.16 16.34 8.92
CA ARG A 283 3.85 17.31 8.04
C ARG A 283 3.12 17.55 6.73
N ILE A 284 2.44 16.53 6.22
CA ILE A 284 1.47 16.70 5.14
C ILE A 284 0.13 17.08 5.75
N VAL A 285 -0.46 18.17 5.27
CA VAL A 285 -1.79 18.62 5.69
C VAL A 285 -2.59 19.03 4.45
N PRO A 286 -3.93 18.96 4.47
CA PRO A 286 -4.75 19.54 3.43
C PRO A 286 -4.37 21.01 3.16
N GLY A 287 -4.21 21.35 1.88
CA GLY A 287 -3.76 22.65 1.40
C GLY A 287 -2.24 22.83 1.26
N GLY A 288 -1.41 21.86 1.69
CA GLY A 288 0.03 21.88 1.47
C GLY A 288 0.85 21.08 2.47
N VAL A 289 1.82 21.73 3.13
CA VAL A 289 2.63 21.16 4.21
C VAL A 289 2.64 22.07 5.44
N ALA A 290 2.87 21.50 6.61
CA ALA A 290 2.84 22.22 7.88
C ALA A 290 4.16 22.94 8.20
N VAL A 291 5.26 22.55 7.56
CA VAL A 291 6.61 23.08 7.81
C VAL A 291 7.29 23.39 6.48
N ASP A 292 7.91 24.56 6.39
CA ASP A 292 8.76 24.95 5.26
C ASP A 292 10.23 24.61 5.53
N LEU A 293 11.03 24.48 4.46
CA LEU A 293 12.47 24.27 4.52
C LEU A 293 13.24 25.60 4.42
N SER A 294 14.16 25.81 5.37
CA SER A 294 15.20 26.83 5.25
C SER A 294 16.33 26.37 4.31
N SER A 295 17.14 27.30 3.80
CA SER A 295 18.31 26.97 2.99
C SER A 295 19.32 26.09 3.73
N GLU A 296 19.45 26.26 5.05
CA GLU A 296 20.28 25.39 5.89
C GLU A 296 19.73 23.95 5.92
N ALA A 297 18.41 23.79 6.07
CA ALA A 297 17.77 22.49 6.05
C ALA A 297 17.95 21.79 4.69
N VAL A 298 17.88 22.55 3.58
CA VAL A 298 18.20 22.04 2.24
C VAL A 298 19.64 21.51 2.18
N GLY A 299 20.62 22.28 2.68
CA GLY A 299 22.02 21.86 2.74
C GLY A 299 22.21 20.55 3.52
N ARG A 300 21.59 20.44 4.70
CA ARG A 300 21.63 19.22 5.53
C ARG A 300 21.07 17.99 4.82
N ILE A 301 20.00 18.15 4.04
CA ILE A 301 19.43 17.05 3.24
C ILE A 301 20.42 16.66 2.14
N LEU A 302 21.01 17.61 1.42
CA LEU A 302 21.98 17.30 0.36
C LEU A 302 23.22 16.57 0.91
N GLU A 303 23.76 17.01 2.05
CA GLU A 303 24.88 16.33 2.73
C GLU A 303 24.52 14.90 3.17
N LEU A 304 23.28 14.67 3.61
CA LEU A 304 22.80 13.32 3.91
C LEU A 304 22.83 12.45 2.65
N LEU A 305 22.32 12.95 1.53
CA LEU A 305 22.27 12.21 0.27
C LEU A 305 23.67 11.81 -0.19
N ASP A 306 24.68 12.68 -0.02
CA ASP A 306 26.08 12.35 -0.34
C ASP A 306 26.57 11.15 0.50
N ARG A 307 26.34 11.17 1.82
CA ARG A 307 26.73 10.06 2.71
C ARG A 307 26.02 8.75 2.40
N LEU A 308 24.74 8.81 2.00
CA LEU A 308 23.97 7.63 1.62
C LEU A 308 24.54 6.98 0.35
N GLU A 309 24.95 7.78 -0.62
CA GLU A 309 25.55 7.34 -1.87
C GLU A 309 26.89 6.63 -1.65
N GLU A 310 27.77 7.21 -0.82
CA GLU A 310 29.07 6.63 -0.47
C GLU A 310 28.93 5.25 0.19
N THR A 311 28.01 5.12 1.15
CA THR A 311 27.84 3.87 1.92
C THR A 311 27.14 2.77 1.12
N ARG A 312 26.31 3.13 0.12
CA ARG A 312 25.61 2.16 -0.73
C ARG A 312 26.58 1.24 -1.47
N ALA A 313 27.65 1.79 -2.02
CA ALA A 313 28.67 1.01 -2.73
C ALA A 313 29.31 -0.04 -1.80
N GLU A 314 29.46 0.31 -0.52
CA GLU A 314 29.99 -0.59 0.48
C GLU A 314 29.03 -1.74 0.81
N ILE A 315 27.73 -1.45 0.94
CA ILE A 315 26.68 -2.46 1.18
C ILE A 315 26.66 -3.48 0.03
N LEU A 316 26.65 -3.01 -1.22
CA LEU A 316 26.68 -3.90 -2.39
C LEU A 316 27.93 -4.76 -2.43
N ARG A 317 29.11 -4.18 -2.17
CA ARG A 317 30.36 -4.94 -2.12
C ARG A 317 30.33 -6.06 -1.07
N VAL A 318 29.71 -5.82 0.09
CA VAL A 318 29.57 -6.86 1.12
C VAL A 318 28.55 -7.91 0.68
N TYR A 319 27.42 -7.50 0.11
CA TYR A 319 26.41 -8.41 -0.44
C TYR A 319 26.99 -9.34 -1.51
N ASP A 320 27.68 -8.78 -2.50
CA ASP A 320 28.25 -9.50 -3.64
C ASP A 320 29.40 -10.44 -3.25
N SER A 321 30.04 -10.20 -2.10
CA SER A 321 31.13 -11.05 -1.60
C SER A 321 30.62 -12.20 -0.71
N MET A 322 29.31 -12.35 -0.52
CA MET A 322 28.70 -13.37 0.34
C MET A 322 27.78 -14.35 -0.43
N PRO A 323 28.33 -15.40 -1.07
CA PRO A 323 27.53 -16.44 -1.72
C PRO A 323 26.51 -17.11 -0.80
N SER A 324 26.81 -17.26 0.49
CA SER A 324 25.88 -17.84 1.48
C SER A 324 24.64 -16.98 1.74
N LEU A 325 24.74 -15.66 1.54
CA LEU A 325 23.57 -14.77 1.61
C LEU A 325 22.72 -14.93 0.34
N GLN A 326 23.38 -14.94 -0.82
CA GLN A 326 22.72 -15.12 -2.11
C GLN A 326 22.01 -16.47 -2.21
N ASP A 327 22.58 -17.53 -1.65
CA ASP A 327 21.95 -18.86 -1.55
C ASP A 327 20.61 -18.83 -0.81
N ARG A 328 20.44 -17.91 0.14
CA ARG A 328 19.18 -17.71 0.88
C ARG A 328 18.21 -16.76 0.18
N THR A 329 18.68 -15.80 -0.61
CA THR A 329 17.82 -14.75 -1.22
C THR A 329 17.42 -15.05 -2.67
N VAL A 330 18.28 -15.71 -3.44
CA VAL A 330 18.04 -16.08 -4.83
C VAL A 330 17.18 -17.34 -4.86
N THR A 331 16.17 -17.38 -5.72
CA THR A 331 15.18 -18.47 -5.84
C THR A 331 14.24 -18.69 -4.65
N THR A 332 14.40 -17.96 -3.55
CA THR A 332 13.54 -18.05 -2.36
C THR A 332 12.34 -17.10 -2.46
N GLY A 333 11.15 -17.56 -2.09
CA GLY A 333 9.96 -16.72 -2.01
C GLY A 333 9.54 -16.11 -3.35
N ILE A 334 9.45 -16.93 -4.40
CA ILE A 334 9.16 -16.50 -5.78
C ILE A 334 7.68 -16.15 -5.94
N VAL A 335 7.41 -14.91 -6.34
CA VAL A 335 6.10 -14.49 -6.86
C VAL A 335 6.07 -14.68 -8.37
N LYS A 336 5.18 -15.55 -8.85
CA LYS A 336 5.00 -15.76 -10.29
C LYS A 336 4.45 -14.48 -10.96
N PRO A 337 4.96 -14.06 -12.14
CA PRO A 337 4.48 -12.87 -12.83
C PRO A 337 2.98 -12.83 -13.09
N ASP A 338 2.36 -13.98 -13.35
CA ASP A 338 0.91 -14.06 -13.57
C ASP A 338 0.11 -13.78 -12.31
N LEU A 339 0.59 -14.22 -11.13
CA LEU A 339 -0.02 -13.86 -9.85
C LEU A 339 0.18 -12.38 -9.54
N ALA A 340 1.37 -11.84 -9.79
CA ALA A 340 1.63 -10.40 -9.61
C ALA A 340 0.72 -9.53 -10.48
N ARG A 341 0.41 -9.99 -11.72
CA ARG A 341 -0.56 -9.34 -12.61
C ARG A 341 -2.00 -9.52 -12.10
N GLN A 342 -2.39 -10.75 -11.74
CA GLN A 342 -3.74 -11.04 -11.26
C GLN A 342 -4.10 -10.23 -10.03
N PHE A 343 -3.19 -10.13 -9.05
CA PHE A 343 -3.38 -9.34 -7.83
C PHE A 343 -3.05 -7.86 -8.01
N ALA A 344 -2.71 -7.41 -9.22
CA ALA A 344 -2.32 -6.04 -9.52
C ALA A 344 -1.24 -5.49 -8.56
N ALA A 345 -0.27 -6.32 -8.17
CA ALA A 345 0.71 -5.99 -7.14
C ALA A 345 1.51 -4.72 -7.51
N GLY A 346 1.41 -3.68 -6.68
CA GLY A 346 2.21 -2.46 -6.80
C GLY A 346 3.58 -2.56 -6.14
N GLY A 347 4.30 -1.44 -6.12
CA GLY A 347 5.57 -1.32 -5.39
C GLY A 347 6.67 -2.27 -5.89
N TYR A 348 7.66 -2.51 -5.02
CA TYR A 348 8.78 -3.40 -5.32
C TYR A 348 8.36 -4.86 -5.48
N VAL A 349 7.23 -5.30 -4.91
CA VAL A 349 6.72 -6.69 -5.07
C VAL A 349 6.31 -6.91 -6.52
N GLY A 350 5.49 -6.02 -7.08
CA GLY A 350 5.11 -6.06 -8.48
C GLY A 350 6.31 -5.89 -9.41
N ARG A 351 7.14 -4.88 -9.14
CA ARG A 351 8.31 -4.54 -9.98
C ARG A 351 9.38 -5.63 -9.99
N ALA A 352 9.57 -6.38 -8.90
CA ALA A 352 10.46 -7.53 -8.87
C ALA A 352 9.92 -8.76 -9.61
N SER A 353 8.60 -8.78 -9.89
CA SER A 353 7.86 -9.91 -10.46
C SER A 353 7.36 -9.61 -11.88
N GLY A 354 7.99 -8.66 -12.59
CA GLY A 354 7.72 -8.35 -13.99
C GLY A 354 6.58 -7.37 -14.25
N ARG A 355 5.94 -6.79 -13.22
CA ARG A 355 4.88 -5.78 -13.38
C ARG A 355 5.47 -4.37 -13.29
N ALA A 356 5.55 -3.70 -14.44
CA ALA A 356 6.05 -2.32 -14.55
C ALA A 356 4.98 -1.29 -14.16
N PHE A 357 4.71 -1.19 -12.85
CA PHE A 357 3.72 -0.26 -12.30
C PHE A 357 4.30 0.59 -11.16
N ASP A 358 3.98 1.87 -11.19
CA ASP A 358 4.22 2.86 -10.13
C ASP A 358 3.23 4.01 -10.29
N ALA A 359 2.47 4.35 -9.24
CA ALA A 359 1.46 5.40 -9.34
C ALA A 359 2.05 6.76 -9.71
N ARG A 360 3.34 7.02 -9.41
CA ARG A 360 4.06 8.25 -9.78
C ARG A 360 4.30 8.37 -11.29
N LYS A 361 4.24 7.27 -12.05
CA LYS A 361 4.37 7.25 -13.51
C LYS A 361 3.07 6.92 -14.23
N ASN A 362 2.44 5.80 -13.86
CA ASN A 362 1.27 5.30 -14.57
C ASN A 362 0.06 6.22 -14.42
N PHE A 363 -0.04 6.89 -13.27
CA PHE A 363 -1.08 7.87 -12.95
C PHE A 363 -0.47 9.14 -12.38
N ALA A 364 0.60 9.60 -13.04
CA ALA A 364 1.49 10.63 -12.53
C ALA A 364 0.72 11.86 -12.02
N TYR A 365 1.03 12.24 -10.78
CA TYR A 365 0.44 13.38 -10.08
C TYR A 365 1.53 14.37 -9.72
N ALA A 366 1.16 15.64 -9.53
CA ALA A 366 2.15 16.68 -9.26
C ALA A 366 2.93 16.42 -7.95
N PRO A 367 4.27 16.59 -7.94
CA PRO A 367 5.12 17.06 -9.04
C PRO A 367 5.72 15.93 -9.91
N TYR A 368 5.41 14.66 -9.62
CA TYR A 368 5.97 13.49 -10.33
C TYR A 368 5.60 13.45 -11.82
N ASP A 369 4.49 14.08 -12.21
CA ASP A 369 4.09 14.33 -13.61
C ASP A 369 5.16 15.07 -14.44
N ARG A 370 6.13 15.72 -13.78
CA ARG A 370 7.22 16.47 -14.41
C ARG A 370 8.61 15.97 -14.00
N LEU A 371 8.68 14.86 -13.28
CA LEU A 371 9.94 14.24 -12.90
C LEU A 371 10.27 13.11 -13.86
N ASP A 372 11.50 13.11 -14.35
CA ASP A 372 12.06 11.98 -15.07
C ASP A 372 12.88 11.15 -14.08
N PHE A 373 12.52 9.87 -13.95
CA PHE A 373 13.20 8.90 -13.09
C PHE A 373 13.03 7.51 -13.69
N ASP A 374 13.93 6.58 -13.42
CA ASP A 374 13.85 5.25 -14.00
C ASP A 374 12.93 4.32 -13.22
N LEU A 375 12.05 3.60 -13.92
CA LEU A 375 11.29 2.51 -13.31
C LEU A 375 12.10 1.22 -13.38
N LYS A 376 12.56 0.74 -12.24
CA LYS A 376 13.45 -0.43 -12.15
C LYS A 376 12.62 -1.69 -11.93
N THR A 377 12.73 -2.63 -12.84
CA THR A 377 11.94 -3.88 -12.83
C THR A 377 12.84 -5.09 -12.99
N ARG A 378 12.42 -6.20 -12.39
CA ARG A 378 13.01 -7.54 -12.50
C ARG A 378 11.88 -8.54 -12.74
N SER A 379 12.21 -9.75 -13.15
CA SER A 379 11.23 -10.83 -13.42
C SER A 379 11.48 -12.10 -12.61
N THR A 380 12.47 -12.10 -11.72
CA THR A 380 12.81 -13.26 -10.89
C THR A 380 11.76 -13.53 -9.82
N GLY A 381 11.12 -12.48 -9.29
CA GLY A 381 10.06 -12.58 -8.29
C GLY A 381 10.52 -13.08 -6.92
N ASP A 382 11.81 -13.32 -6.70
CA ASP A 382 12.39 -13.82 -5.46
C ASP A 382 12.77 -12.70 -4.47
N VAL A 383 13.28 -13.09 -3.30
CA VAL A 383 13.76 -12.17 -2.27
C VAL A 383 14.86 -11.26 -2.82
N ASP A 384 15.84 -11.80 -3.56
CA ASP A 384 16.91 -11.03 -4.19
C ASP A 384 16.35 -9.96 -5.15
N GLY A 385 15.42 -10.32 -6.04
CA GLY A 385 14.77 -9.38 -6.94
C GLY A 385 14.11 -8.21 -6.20
N ARG A 386 13.40 -8.50 -5.09
CA ARG A 386 12.77 -7.47 -4.25
C ARG A 386 13.79 -6.62 -3.48
N LEU A 387 14.92 -7.19 -3.07
CA LEU A 387 16.00 -6.47 -2.40
C LEU A 387 16.69 -5.52 -3.39
N MET A 388 17.01 -6.01 -4.58
CA MET A 388 17.70 -5.23 -5.61
C MET A 388 16.84 -4.09 -6.15
N VAL A 389 15.53 -4.27 -6.34
CA VAL A 389 14.62 -3.17 -6.72
C VAL A 389 14.65 -2.05 -5.67
N ARG A 390 14.65 -2.37 -4.37
CA ARG A 390 14.80 -1.35 -3.31
C ARG A 390 16.14 -0.62 -3.40
N MET A 391 17.22 -1.34 -3.65
CA MET A 391 18.56 -0.75 -3.81
C MET A 391 18.65 0.20 -5.01
N ASP A 392 17.91 -0.09 -6.07
CA ASP A 392 17.80 0.78 -7.23
C ASP A 392 16.88 1.99 -6.93
N GLU A 393 15.78 1.79 -6.20
CA GLU A 393 14.88 2.89 -5.79
C GLU A 393 15.53 3.87 -4.82
N ILE A 394 16.46 3.43 -3.96
CA ILE A 394 17.27 4.34 -3.12
C ILE A 394 18.05 5.35 -4.00
N VAL A 395 18.57 4.90 -5.14
CA VAL A 395 19.30 5.77 -6.08
C VAL A 395 18.34 6.76 -6.74
N GLU A 396 17.19 6.28 -7.23
CA GLU A 396 16.21 7.14 -7.89
C GLU A 396 15.58 8.15 -6.93
N SER A 397 15.26 7.77 -5.69
CA SER A 397 14.81 8.71 -4.65
C SER A 397 15.85 9.78 -4.35
N THR A 398 17.13 9.41 -4.27
CA THR A 398 18.22 10.37 -4.05
C THR A 398 18.30 11.38 -5.18
N LYS A 399 18.24 10.94 -6.44
CA LYS A 399 18.21 11.82 -7.62
C LYS A 399 16.99 12.74 -7.61
N MET A 400 15.82 12.20 -7.31
CA MET A 400 14.57 12.96 -7.25
C MET A 400 14.62 14.05 -6.17
N ILE A 401 15.08 13.73 -4.96
CA ILE A 401 15.21 14.72 -3.88
C ILE A 401 16.17 15.84 -4.29
N ARG A 402 17.35 15.53 -4.84
CA ARG A 402 18.29 16.55 -5.34
C ARG A 402 17.62 17.46 -6.36
N GLY A 403 16.99 16.87 -7.38
CA GLY A 403 16.32 17.60 -8.45
C GLY A 403 15.13 18.45 -7.98
N LEU A 404 14.39 17.99 -6.97
CA LEU A 404 13.30 18.74 -6.34
C LEU A 404 13.83 19.92 -5.53
N LEU A 405 14.86 19.71 -4.71
CA LEU A 405 15.46 20.76 -3.89
C LEU A 405 16.11 21.86 -4.74
N HIS A 406 16.75 21.49 -5.86
CA HIS A 406 17.35 22.46 -6.79
C HIS A 406 16.31 23.34 -7.50
N ARG A 407 15.10 22.83 -7.70
CA ARG A 407 14.01 23.51 -8.42
C ARG A 407 12.92 24.01 -7.49
N LEU A 408 13.15 23.98 -6.18
CA LEU A 408 12.15 24.30 -5.17
C LEU A 408 11.71 25.77 -5.30
N PRO A 409 10.46 26.06 -5.70
CA PRO A 409 10.02 27.42 -5.96
C PRO A 409 9.88 28.20 -4.65
N ALA A 410 10.04 29.52 -4.72
CA ALA A 410 9.65 30.41 -3.62
C ALA A 410 8.12 30.46 -3.49
N GLY A 411 7.63 30.98 -2.35
CA GLY A 411 6.22 31.22 -2.11
C GLY A 411 5.64 30.45 -0.91
N PRO A 412 4.32 30.49 -0.70
CA PRO A 412 3.69 29.83 0.42
C PRO A 412 3.78 28.30 0.29
N VAL A 413 3.84 27.62 1.43
CA VAL A 413 3.85 26.14 1.50
C VAL A 413 2.46 25.54 1.75
N ARG A 414 1.49 26.39 2.08
CA ARG A 414 0.11 26.03 2.38
C ARG A 414 -0.82 27.16 1.97
N SER A 415 -1.98 26.82 1.41
CA SER A 415 -3.08 27.75 1.15
C SER A 415 -4.16 27.65 2.23
N ASP A 416 -5.00 28.68 2.31
CA ASP A 416 -6.17 28.70 3.20
C ASP A 416 -7.23 27.70 2.76
N MET A 417 -7.98 27.19 3.74
CA MET A 417 -9.05 26.23 3.50
C MET A 417 -10.20 26.92 2.74
N PRO A 418 -10.72 26.32 1.65
CA PRO A 418 -11.93 26.80 0.99
C PRO A 418 -13.15 26.77 1.90
N ALA A 419 -14.22 27.45 1.47
CA ALA A 419 -15.51 27.35 2.15
C ALA A 419 -15.98 25.89 2.25
N ALA A 420 -16.55 25.53 3.39
CA ALA A 420 -17.14 24.22 3.59
C ALA A 420 -18.26 23.97 2.56
N ARG A 421 -18.25 22.77 1.97
CA ARG A 421 -19.27 22.29 1.03
C ARG A 421 -19.23 20.77 1.00
N ALA A 422 -20.32 20.15 0.56
CA ALA A 422 -20.29 18.74 0.19
C ALA A 422 -19.35 18.52 -1.01
N GLY A 423 -18.73 17.34 -1.05
CA GLY A 423 -17.81 16.99 -2.13
C GLY A 423 -17.31 15.56 -2.01
N GLU A 424 -16.84 15.00 -3.11
CA GLU A 424 -16.23 13.67 -3.15
C GLU A 424 -14.90 13.75 -3.88
N GLY A 425 -13.88 13.07 -3.37
CA GLY A 425 -12.56 13.04 -3.98
C GLY A 425 -11.78 11.80 -3.58
N ALA A 426 -10.85 11.41 -4.44
CA ALA A 426 -9.97 10.27 -4.23
C ALA A 426 -8.50 10.62 -4.51
N ALA A 427 -7.59 9.77 -4.07
CA ALA A 427 -6.16 9.88 -4.36
C ALA A 427 -5.53 8.49 -4.43
N LEU A 428 -4.48 8.37 -5.25
CA LEU A 428 -3.62 7.21 -5.34
C LEU A 428 -2.17 7.70 -5.23
N ILE A 429 -1.51 7.39 -4.12
CA ILE A 429 -0.16 7.87 -3.80
C ILE A 429 0.78 6.68 -3.67
N GLU A 430 1.92 6.68 -4.36
CA GLU A 430 2.92 5.61 -4.22
C GLU A 430 3.66 5.77 -2.88
N ALA A 431 3.34 4.95 -1.88
CA ALA A 431 4.17 4.81 -0.68
C ALA A 431 5.43 3.99 -0.97
N PHE A 432 6.34 3.86 -0.01
CA PHE A 432 7.54 3.02 -0.17
C PHE A 432 7.20 1.53 -0.45
N ARG A 433 6.05 1.06 0.05
CA ARG A 433 5.58 -0.32 -0.08
C ARG A 433 4.85 -0.58 -1.40
N GLY A 434 4.27 0.45 -1.99
CA GLY A 434 3.35 0.40 -3.12
C GLY A 434 2.30 1.48 -3.01
N ASP A 435 1.31 1.46 -3.88
CA ASP A 435 0.27 2.47 -3.93
C ASP A 435 -0.68 2.41 -2.72
N VAL A 436 -1.09 3.58 -2.24
CA VAL A 436 -2.10 3.79 -1.20
C VAL A 436 -3.26 4.51 -1.85
N PHE A 437 -4.43 3.88 -1.85
CA PHE A 437 -5.67 4.47 -2.30
C PHE A 437 -6.42 5.07 -1.12
N MET A 438 -6.98 6.27 -1.30
CA MET A 438 -7.89 6.86 -0.33
C MET A 438 -9.02 7.61 -1.02
N THR A 439 -10.23 7.52 -0.49
CA THR A 439 -11.39 8.30 -0.94
C THR A 439 -12.07 8.95 0.25
N VAL A 440 -12.60 10.15 0.04
CA VAL A 440 -13.35 10.91 1.04
C VAL A 440 -14.64 11.45 0.44
N ARG A 441 -15.68 11.52 1.26
CA ARG A 441 -16.92 12.24 0.98
C ARG A 441 -17.19 13.19 2.13
N LEU A 442 -17.37 14.46 1.80
CA LEU A 442 -17.68 15.54 2.73
C LEU A 442 -19.17 15.85 2.69
N ASP A 443 -19.74 16.19 3.85
CA ASP A 443 -21.09 16.76 3.94
C ASP A 443 -21.09 18.28 3.73
N GLU A 444 -22.28 18.90 3.74
CA GLU A 444 -22.43 20.36 3.56
C GLU A 444 -21.72 21.19 4.64
N ALA A 445 -21.46 20.61 5.81
CA ALA A 445 -20.70 21.26 6.87
C ALA A 445 -19.17 21.06 6.72
N GLY A 446 -18.72 20.40 5.64
CA GLY A 446 -17.32 20.08 5.41
C GLY A 446 -16.77 19.00 6.35
N ARG A 447 -17.63 18.20 6.98
CA ARG A 447 -17.23 17.06 7.81
C ARG A 447 -17.15 15.80 6.98
N LEU A 448 -16.35 14.85 7.43
CA LEU A 448 -16.15 13.57 6.77
C LEU A 448 -17.41 12.69 6.90
N ALA A 449 -18.26 12.69 5.89
CA ALA A 449 -19.40 11.78 5.81
C ALA A 449 -18.95 10.32 5.60
N ARG A 450 -17.88 10.11 4.82
CA ARG A 450 -17.23 8.81 4.60
C ARG A 450 -15.75 9.01 4.31
N ALA A 451 -14.93 8.08 4.76
CA ALA A 451 -13.56 7.90 4.28
C ALA A 451 -13.27 6.41 4.16
N HIS A 452 -12.52 6.03 3.12
CA HIS A 452 -12.02 4.67 2.94
C HIS A 452 -10.57 4.73 2.48
N ALA A 453 -9.73 3.84 3.01
CA ALA A 453 -8.34 3.71 2.62
C ALA A 453 -8.01 2.26 2.27
N ARG A 454 -7.02 2.07 1.40
CA ARG A 454 -6.51 0.74 1.03
C ARG A 454 -5.00 0.80 0.87
N ASP A 455 -4.31 -0.01 1.66
CA ASP A 455 -2.86 -0.28 1.55
C ASP A 455 -2.54 -1.30 0.45
N ALA A 456 -1.40 -1.16 -0.24
CA ALA A 456 -0.92 -2.18 -1.18
C ALA A 456 -0.85 -3.60 -0.57
N SER A 457 -0.68 -3.70 0.76
CA SER A 457 -0.64 -4.96 1.51
C SER A 457 -1.89 -5.82 1.35
N TRP A 458 -3.06 -5.24 1.05
CA TRP A 458 -4.27 -6.02 0.73
C TRP A 458 -4.06 -7.01 -0.42
N PHE A 459 -3.23 -6.64 -1.39
CA PHE A 459 -2.92 -7.47 -2.56
C PHE A 459 -1.57 -8.20 -2.42
N GLN A 460 -0.66 -7.71 -1.59
CA GLN A 460 0.66 -8.33 -1.40
C GLN A 460 0.64 -9.48 -0.38
N TRP A 461 -0.21 -9.45 0.65
CA TRP A 461 -0.31 -10.54 1.63
C TRP A 461 -0.69 -11.90 1.00
N PRO A 462 -1.72 -12.02 0.15
CA PRO A 462 -2.00 -13.28 -0.57
C PRO A 462 -0.85 -13.76 -1.46
N LEU A 463 -0.03 -12.84 -1.96
CA LEU A 463 1.15 -13.20 -2.74
C LEU A 463 2.28 -13.76 -1.87
N LEU A 464 2.37 -13.39 -0.59
CA LEU A 464 3.28 -14.03 0.36
C LEU A 464 2.85 -15.47 0.64
N GLU A 465 1.54 -15.72 0.82
CA GLU A 465 1.00 -17.08 0.97
C GLU A 465 1.38 -17.97 -0.20
N ALA A 466 1.31 -17.44 -1.43
CA ALA A 466 1.70 -18.17 -2.64
C ALA A 466 3.23 -18.31 -2.79
N ALA A 467 3.99 -17.28 -2.39
CA ALA A 467 5.44 -17.25 -2.59
C ALA A 467 6.19 -18.22 -1.69
N ILE A 468 5.67 -18.52 -0.49
CA ILE A 468 6.32 -19.42 0.47
C ILE A 468 6.11 -20.90 0.14
N GLU A 469 5.13 -21.24 -0.69
CA GLU A 469 4.88 -22.63 -1.11
C GLU A 469 6.16 -23.26 -1.69
N GLY A 470 6.52 -24.45 -1.21
CA GLY A 470 7.71 -25.19 -1.63
C GLY A 470 9.03 -24.74 -0.97
N ASN A 471 9.05 -23.62 -0.24
CA ASN A 471 10.21 -23.19 0.54
C ASN A 471 10.25 -23.93 1.88
N ILE A 472 11.37 -23.88 2.58
CA ILE A 472 11.44 -24.41 3.95
C ILE A 472 10.87 -23.40 4.96
N VAL A 473 10.32 -23.89 6.08
CA VAL A 473 9.78 -23.04 7.16
C VAL A 473 10.79 -22.01 7.64
N ALA A 474 12.08 -22.37 7.66
CA ALA A 474 13.17 -21.47 8.06
C ALA A 474 13.39 -20.26 7.11
N ASP A 475 12.83 -20.28 5.90
CA ASP A 475 12.86 -19.14 4.96
C ASP A 475 11.70 -18.16 5.17
N PHE A 476 10.69 -18.52 5.96
CA PHE A 476 9.54 -17.64 6.16
C PHE A 476 9.91 -16.24 6.69
N PRO A 477 10.79 -16.06 7.70
CA PRO A 477 11.18 -14.72 8.14
C PRO A 477 11.73 -13.86 6.99
N LEU A 478 12.59 -14.46 6.16
CA LEU A 478 13.20 -13.82 5.00
C LEU A 478 12.16 -13.45 3.93
N CYS A 479 11.26 -14.38 3.58
CA CYS A 479 10.16 -14.10 2.66
C CYS A 479 9.28 -12.96 3.19
N ASN A 480 8.80 -13.09 4.43
CA ASN A 480 7.94 -12.11 5.07
C ASN A 480 8.57 -10.71 5.09
N LYS A 481 9.84 -10.61 5.49
CA LYS A 481 10.55 -9.31 5.54
C LYS A 481 10.80 -8.73 4.15
N SER A 482 11.00 -9.57 3.13
CA SER A 482 11.17 -9.09 1.74
C SER A 482 9.89 -8.47 1.16
N PHE A 483 8.72 -8.95 1.61
CA PHE A 483 7.42 -8.36 1.29
C PHE A 483 7.10 -7.14 2.14
N ASN A 484 7.57 -7.13 3.39
CA ASN A 484 7.33 -6.07 4.39
C ASN A 484 5.90 -5.52 4.28
N CYS A 485 4.89 -6.39 4.39
CA CYS A 485 3.49 -5.99 4.33
C CYS A 485 3.02 -5.31 5.63
N SER A 486 2.04 -4.42 5.54
CA SER A 486 1.49 -3.67 6.66
C SER A 486 0.39 -4.50 7.28
N TYR A 487 0.49 -4.80 8.58
CA TYR A 487 -0.63 -5.41 9.31
C TYR A 487 -1.66 -4.31 9.55
N SER A 488 -1.21 -3.17 10.08
CA SER A 488 -2.07 -2.03 10.39
C SER A 488 -2.76 -1.38 9.17
N GLY A 489 -2.13 -1.37 8.00
CA GLY A 489 -2.72 -0.91 6.74
C GLY A 489 -3.64 -1.96 6.08
N HIS A 490 -3.53 -3.22 6.47
CA HIS A 490 -4.44 -4.28 6.06
C HIS A 490 -5.66 -4.38 6.99
N ASP A 491 -5.51 -4.10 8.28
CA ASP A 491 -6.57 -4.23 9.28
C ASP A 491 -7.41 -2.94 9.42
N LEU A 492 -7.77 -2.30 8.32
CA LEU A 492 -8.37 -0.96 8.30
C LEU A 492 -9.79 -0.86 8.86
#